data_AF-A0A4Q2XCP4-F1
#
_entry.id   AF-A0A4Q2XCP4-F1
#
_cell.length_a   1.000
_cell.length_b   1.000
_cell.length_c   1.000
_cell.angle_alpha   90.00
_cell.angle_beta   90.00
_cell.angle_gamma   90.00
#
_symmetry.space_group_name_H-M   'P 1'
#
loop_
_entity.id
_entity.type
_entity.pdbx_description
1 polymer ?
#
loop_
_entity_poly.entity_id
_entity_poly.type
_entity_poly.pdbx_seq_one_letter_code
_entity_poly.pdbx_strand_id
1 'polypeptide(L)'
;MKPKKNPFKTLSRFSIVPSFTILCMSASVSGLHAADNIWTNTGTTDWNTPGNWSLGRVPTKAGFNDEVIINTNTGSIATISADIAAGPSGIIVGQGPATNGRLDHTAGNAATGSGNWMKIGHNGGTGVY
;
A
#
# COMPACT_ATOMS: atom_id res chain seq x y z
N MET A 1 -33.15 48.31 -71.19
CA MET A 1 -31.89 48.50 -70.41
C MET A 1 -31.35 47.12 -70.01
N LYS A 2 -30.09 46.78 -70.35
CA LYS A 2 -29.44 45.51 -69.98
C LYS A 2 -28.57 45.72 -68.73
N PRO A 3 -28.55 44.80 -67.74
CA PRO A 3 -27.73 44.97 -66.54
C PRO A 3 -26.27 44.55 -66.79
N LYS A 4 -25.33 45.36 -66.28
CA LYS A 4 -23.88 45.15 -66.39
C LYS A 4 -23.37 44.48 -65.09
N LYS A 5 -22.55 43.44 -65.23
CA LYS A 5 -22.14 42.49 -64.19
C LYS A 5 -21.21 43.08 -63.12
N ASN A 6 -21.41 42.62 -61.87
CA ASN A 6 -20.62 42.88 -60.67
C ASN A 6 -19.16 42.40 -60.78
N PRO A 7 -18.23 43.08 -60.09
CA PRO A 7 -16.99 42.44 -59.68
C PRO A 7 -16.61 42.87 -58.25
N PHE A 8 -17.09 42.18 -57.22
CA PHE A 8 -16.41 42.25 -55.93
C PHE A 8 -16.14 40.86 -55.37
N LYS A 9 -14.86 40.71 -55.05
CA LYS A 9 -14.09 39.49 -54.91
C LYS A 9 -14.41 38.80 -53.59
N THR A 10 -14.39 37.49 -53.68
CA THR A 10 -14.37 36.50 -52.60
C THR A 10 -13.35 36.88 -51.52
N LEU A 11 -13.80 36.99 -50.27
CA LEU A 11 -12.92 36.92 -49.10
C LEU A 11 -13.32 35.68 -48.30
N SER A 12 -12.54 34.62 -48.46
CA SER A 12 -12.67 33.41 -47.65
C SER A 12 -12.29 33.76 -46.21
N ARG A 13 -13.26 33.73 -45.30
CA ARG A 13 -12.98 33.76 -43.87
C ARG A 13 -12.42 32.39 -43.47
N PHE A 14 -11.10 32.27 -43.42
CA PHE A 14 -10.44 31.18 -42.70
C PHE A 14 -10.56 31.47 -41.21
N SER A 15 -11.56 30.85 -40.56
CA SER A 15 -11.59 30.78 -39.10
C SER A 15 -10.55 29.75 -38.66
N ILE A 16 -9.37 30.20 -38.29
CA ILE A 16 -8.37 29.38 -37.61
C ILE A 16 -8.90 29.16 -36.19
N VAL A 17 -9.37 27.94 -35.91
CA VAL A 17 -9.71 27.50 -34.55
C VAL A 17 -8.40 27.06 -33.88
N PRO A 18 -7.90 27.75 -32.84
CA PRO A 18 -6.77 27.22 -32.10
C PRO A 18 -7.26 26.04 -31.23
N SER A 19 -6.89 24.83 -31.62
CA SER A 19 -7.05 23.63 -30.80
C SER A 19 -6.15 23.74 -29.57
N PHE A 20 -6.70 24.18 -28.45
CA PHE A 20 -6.07 24.03 -27.14
C PHE A 20 -6.31 22.60 -26.63
N THR A 21 -5.31 21.73 -26.77
CA THR A 21 -5.30 20.43 -26.08
C THR A 21 -4.83 20.68 -24.65
N ILE A 22 -5.76 20.77 -23.70
CA ILE A 22 -5.44 20.75 -22.27
C ILE A 22 -5.10 19.31 -21.92
N LEU A 23 -3.79 19.00 -21.83
CA LEU A 23 -3.31 17.78 -21.20
C LEU A 23 -3.52 17.94 -19.69
N CYS A 24 -4.70 17.55 -19.20
CA CYS A 24 -4.89 17.34 -17.76
C CYS A 24 -3.97 16.18 -17.35
N MET A 25 -2.77 16.52 -16.85
CA MET A 25 -1.99 15.58 -16.04
C MET A 25 -2.89 15.19 -14.87
N SER A 26 -3.43 13.98 -14.93
CA SER A 26 -4.11 13.35 -13.81
C SER A 26 -3.14 13.40 -12.64
N ALA A 27 -3.47 14.22 -11.64
CA ALA A 27 -2.80 14.17 -10.35
C ALA A 27 -2.93 12.73 -9.85
N SER A 28 -1.84 11.98 -9.90
CA SER A 28 -1.72 10.73 -9.19
C SER A 28 -1.79 11.09 -7.72
N VAL A 29 -3.00 11.03 -7.16
CA VAL A 29 -3.21 11.04 -5.71
C VAL A 29 -2.25 10.02 -5.15
N SER A 30 -1.27 10.48 -4.37
CA SER A 30 -0.39 9.62 -3.58
C SER A 30 -1.24 8.96 -2.52
N GLY A 31 -1.99 7.94 -2.90
CA GLY A 31 -2.66 7.06 -1.97
C GLY A 31 -1.59 6.31 -1.19
N LEU A 32 -1.71 6.27 0.13
CA LEU A 32 -1.02 5.29 0.96
C LEU A 32 -1.45 3.90 0.45
N HIS A 33 -0.59 3.22 -0.30
CA HIS A 33 -0.87 1.86 -0.76
C HIS A 33 -0.71 0.94 0.45
N ALA A 34 -1.83 0.54 1.06
CA ALA A 34 -1.82 -0.55 2.03
C ALA A 34 -1.19 -1.78 1.35
N ALA A 35 -0.06 -2.24 1.90
CA ALA A 35 0.71 -3.35 1.38
C ALA A 35 0.90 -4.40 2.47
N ASP A 36 0.85 -5.67 2.07
CA ASP A 36 1.17 -6.77 2.96
C ASP A 36 2.68 -6.86 3.11
N ASN A 37 3.15 -6.73 4.35
CA ASN A 37 4.54 -6.98 4.72
C ASN A 37 4.63 -8.30 5.49
N ILE A 38 5.15 -9.31 4.82
CA ILE A 38 5.07 -10.71 5.25
C ILE A 38 6.33 -11.07 6.04
N TRP A 39 6.18 -11.79 7.14
CA TRP A 39 7.31 -12.36 7.87
C TRP A 39 7.96 -13.50 7.07
N THR A 40 9.27 -13.42 6.84
CA THR A 40 10.00 -14.28 5.88
C THR A 40 10.86 -15.38 6.52
N ASN A 41 10.93 -15.47 7.86
CA ASN A 41 11.67 -16.54 8.57
C ASN A 41 13.16 -16.64 8.15
N THR A 42 13.88 -15.52 8.11
CA THR A 42 15.25 -15.43 7.57
C THR A 42 16.37 -15.71 8.59
N GLY A 43 16.08 -16.38 9.70
CA GLY A 43 17.09 -16.88 10.65
C GLY A 43 17.24 -16.07 11.94
N THR A 44 16.55 -14.93 12.05
CA THR A 44 16.43 -14.19 13.32
C THR A 44 14.96 -14.04 13.71
N THR A 45 14.69 -13.87 15.00
CA THR A 45 13.32 -13.76 15.53
C THR A 45 12.88 -12.32 15.78
N ASP A 46 13.81 -11.36 15.72
CA ASP A 46 13.54 -9.98 16.10
C ASP A 46 12.62 -9.26 15.12
N TRP A 47 11.45 -8.81 15.62
CA TRP A 47 10.49 -8.01 14.85
C TRP A 47 11.13 -6.79 14.18
N ASN A 48 12.06 -6.11 14.87
CA ASN A 48 12.63 -4.85 14.41
C ASN A 48 13.75 -5.01 13.37
N THR A 49 14.08 -6.24 12.97
CA THR A 49 15.10 -6.51 11.95
C THR A 49 14.50 -6.39 10.53
N PRO A 50 14.90 -5.41 9.70
CA PRO A 50 14.36 -5.19 8.35
C PRO A 50 14.41 -6.42 7.43
N GLY A 51 15.47 -7.22 7.56
CA GLY A 51 15.69 -8.43 6.74
C GLY A 51 14.72 -9.58 7.03
N ASN A 52 13.87 -9.47 8.05
CA ASN A 52 12.84 -10.47 8.34
C ASN A 52 11.53 -10.23 7.58
N TRP A 53 11.43 -9.12 6.85
CA TRP A 53 10.20 -8.64 6.21
C TRP A 53 10.29 -8.67 4.68
N SER A 54 9.22 -9.08 4.00
CA SER A 54 9.20 -9.25 2.54
C SER A 54 9.45 -7.96 1.76
N LEU A 55 9.18 -6.80 2.37
CA LEU A 55 9.46 -5.49 1.78
C LEU A 55 10.84 -4.92 2.17
N GLY A 56 11.70 -5.71 2.84
CA GLY A 56 13.06 -5.32 3.23
C GLY A 56 13.14 -4.21 4.27
N ARG A 57 12.04 -3.96 5.00
CA ARG A 57 11.91 -2.91 6.03
C ARG A 57 10.88 -3.31 7.08
N VAL A 58 11.01 -2.75 8.29
CA VAL A 58 10.02 -2.93 9.37
C VAL A 58 8.66 -2.36 8.92
N PRO A 59 7.55 -3.11 9.12
CA PRO A 59 6.20 -2.67 8.78
C PRO A 59 5.81 -1.35 9.44
N THR A 60 5.14 -0.47 8.70
CA THR A 60 4.74 0.85 9.24
C THR A 60 3.41 1.34 8.67
N LYS A 61 2.59 1.93 9.54
CA LYS A 61 1.40 2.66 9.16
C LYS A 61 1.74 4.03 8.57
N ALA A 62 2.75 4.69 9.13
CA ALA A 62 3.19 5.99 8.66
C ALA A 62 3.86 5.84 7.29
N GLY A 63 3.35 6.55 6.28
CA GLY A 63 3.91 6.58 4.92
C GLY A 63 3.57 5.40 4.02
N PHE A 64 3.18 4.24 4.58
CA PHE A 64 2.86 3.04 3.78
C PHE A 64 1.54 2.34 4.15
N ASN A 65 0.99 2.54 5.35
CA ASN A 65 -0.21 1.84 5.83
C ASN A 65 -0.09 0.29 5.77
N ASP A 66 1.09 -0.26 6.04
CA ASP A 66 1.37 -1.70 5.91
C ASP A 66 0.50 -2.56 6.83
N GLU A 67 0.04 -3.70 6.33
CA GLU A 67 -0.51 -4.80 7.13
C GLU A 67 0.55 -5.88 7.31
N VAL A 68 0.69 -6.40 8.53
CA VAL A 68 1.59 -7.51 8.82
C VAL A 68 0.89 -8.84 8.61
N ILE A 69 1.55 -9.76 7.90
CA ILE A 69 1.09 -11.15 7.77
C ILE A 69 2.17 -12.10 8.30
N ILE A 70 1.78 -12.91 9.29
CA ILE A 70 2.62 -13.96 9.86
C ILE A 70 1.92 -15.30 9.65
N ASN A 71 2.43 -16.08 8.69
CA ASN A 71 1.86 -17.37 8.27
C ASN A 71 2.82 -18.56 8.51
N THR A 72 3.84 -18.35 9.33
CA THR A 72 4.75 -19.41 9.79
C THR A 72 4.61 -19.63 11.30
N ASN A 73 4.70 -20.89 11.70
CA ASN A 73 4.75 -21.33 13.09
C ASN A 73 5.97 -22.22 13.38
N THR A 74 6.92 -22.29 12.46
CA THR A 74 8.17 -23.05 12.59
C THR A 74 9.38 -22.20 12.19
N GLY A 75 10.57 -22.61 12.65
CA GLY A 75 11.81 -21.87 12.43
C GLY A 75 11.90 -20.62 13.30
N SER A 76 12.38 -19.52 12.72
CA SER A 76 12.50 -18.22 13.36
C SER A 76 11.12 -17.56 13.47
N ILE A 77 10.51 -17.71 14.63
CA ILE A 77 9.21 -17.14 14.97
C ILE A 77 9.35 -15.63 15.17
N ALA A 78 8.44 -14.86 14.57
CA ALA A 78 8.36 -13.42 14.80
C ALA A 78 8.20 -13.15 16.31
N THR A 79 9.09 -12.35 16.88
CA THR A 79 9.14 -12.08 18.32
C THR A 79 9.22 -10.58 18.58
N ILE A 80 8.26 -10.06 19.33
CA ILE A 80 8.30 -8.70 19.90
C ILE A 80 8.92 -8.80 21.29
N SER A 81 10.16 -8.36 21.43
CA SER A 81 10.92 -8.39 22.68
C SER A 81 11.29 -6.99 23.21
N ALA A 82 10.93 -5.96 22.46
CA ALA A 82 11.05 -4.54 22.77
C ALA A 82 9.96 -3.78 21.99
N ASP A 83 9.81 -2.49 22.25
CA ASP A 83 8.88 -1.65 21.49
C ASP A 83 9.14 -1.76 19.98
N ILE A 84 8.07 -1.96 19.20
CA ILE A 84 8.21 -2.00 17.75
C ILE A 84 8.57 -0.60 17.24
N ALA A 85 9.61 -0.52 16.40
CA ALA A 85 10.19 0.75 15.95
C ALA A 85 9.21 1.58 15.11
N ALA A 86 8.32 0.90 14.39
CA ALA A 86 7.21 1.51 13.67
C ALA A 86 5.98 0.60 13.78
N GLY A 87 4.83 1.18 14.13
CA GLY A 87 3.58 0.43 14.26
C GLY A 87 2.93 0.20 12.89
N PRO A 88 2.61 -1.05 12.51
CA PRO A 88 1.82 -1.32 11.30
C PRO A 88 0.37 -0.84 11.45
N SER A 89 -0.38 -0.84 10.36
CA SER A 89 -1.83 -0.57 10.39
C SER A 89 -2.59 -1.72 11.07
N GLY A 90 -2.14 -2.96 10.84
CA GLY A 90 -2.67 -4.14 11.49
C GLY A 90 -1.69 -5.31 11.50
N ILE A 91 -1.97 -6.29 12.35
CA ILE A 91 -1.21 -7.53 12.47
C ILE A 91 -2.15 -8.72 12.29
N ILE A 92 -1.85 -9.60 11.33
CA ILE A 92 -2.58 -10.85 11.11
C ILE A 92 -1.63 -12.03 11.38
N VAL A 93 -2.03 -12.89 12.32
CA VAL A 93 -1.33 -14.13 12.65
C VAL A 93 -2.19 -15.31 12.17
N GLY A 94 -1.74 -15.98 11.10
CA GLY A 94 -2.50 -17.01 10.39
C GLY A 94 -3.60 -16.41 9.51
N GLN A 95 -3.28 -16.13 8.25
CA GLN A 95 -4.16 -15.56 7.24
C GLN A 95 -4.49 -16.57 6.14
N GLY A 96 -5.73 -17.04 6.11
CA GLY A 96 -6.28 -17.90 5.07
C GLY A 96 -6.20 -19.40 5.39
N PRO A 97 -6.94 -20.24 4.66
CA PRO A 97 -7.04 -21.66 4.92
C PRO A 97 -5.68 -22.36 4.93
N ALA A 98 -5.50 -23.32 5.85
CA ALA A 98 -4.28 -24.12 6.00
C ALA A 98 -2.99 -23.32 6.28
N THR A 99 -3.09 -22.04 6.69
CA THR A 99 -1.95 -21.27 7.19
C THR A 99 -1.89 -21.34 8.71
N ASN A 100 -0.68 -21.47 9.25
CA ASN A 100 -0.43 -21.49 10.69
C ASN A 100 0.56 -20.38 11.03
N GLY A 101 0.09 -19.32 11.67
CA GLY A 101 0.93 -18.23 12.15
C GLY A 101 1.25 -18.38 13.63
N ARG A 102 2.46 -17.95 14.03
CA ARG A 102 2.80 -17.71 15.44
C ARG A 102 3.55 -16.39 15.59
N LEU A 103 3.15 -15.60 16.57
CA LEU A 103 3.84 -14.39 16.98
C LEU A 103 4.09 -14.46 18.48
N ASP A 104 5.35 -14.41 18.91
CA ASP A 104 5.69 -14.36 20.33
C ASP A 104 5.82 -12.90 20.77
N HIS A 105 5.28 -12.55 21.95
CA HIS A 105 5.43 -11.21 22.51
C HIS A 105 5.85 -11.31 23.98
N THR A 106 7.13 -11.03 24.23
CA THR A 106 7.74 -11.19 25.56
C THR A 106 7.91 -9.87 26.31
N ALA A 107 8.02 -8.74 25.61
CA ALA A 107 8.12 -7.40 26.19
C ALA A 107 7.89 -6.32 25.12
N GLY A 108 7.64 -5.08 25.58
CA GLY A 108 7.45 -3.90 24.73
C GLY A 108 6.00 -3.68 24.30
N ASN A 109 5.81 -2.73 23.39
CA ASN A 109 4.52 -2.35 22.84
C ASN A 109 4.41 -2.75 21.35
N ALA A 110 3.37 -3.51 21.00
CA ALA A 110 3.05 -3.96 19.63
C ALA A 110 2.16 -2.97 18.84
N ALA A 111 1.65 -1.92 19.49
CA ALA A 111 0.89 -0.86 18.82
C ALA A 111 0.90 0.42 19.67
N THR A 112 1.19 1.56 19.06
CA THR A 112 1.13 2.88 19.70
C THR A 112 0.27 3.90 18.94
N GLY A 113 -0.57 3.44 17.98
CA GLY A 113 -1.36 4.30 17.10
C GLY A 113 -2.87 4.06 17.16
N SER A 114 -3.65 5.11 16.91
CA SER A 114 -5.11 5.04 16.78
C SER A 114 -5.53 4.22 15.55
N GLY A 115 -6.53 3.34 15.74
CA GLY A 115 -7.07 2.50 14.68
C GLY A 115 -6.14 1.37 14.22
N ASN A 116 -5.13 1.03 15.02
CA ASN A 116 -4.36 -0.19 14.82
C ASN A 116 -5.16 -1.40 15.32
N TRP A 117 -5.00 -2.54 14.68
CA TRP A 117 -5.75 -3.74 15.01
C TRP A 117 -4.90 -5.01 14.90
N MET A 118 -5.37 -6.09 15.52
CA MET A 118 -4.75 -7.40 15.42
C MET A 118 -5.82 -8.47 15.19
N LYS A 119 -5.51 -9.47 14.36
CA LYS A 119 -6.33 -10.67 14.10
C LYS A 119 -5.49 -11.92 14.29
N ILE A 120 -6.08 -12.96 14.88
CA ILE A 120 -5.47 -14.26 15.11
C ILE A 120 -6.40 -15.32 14.50
N GLY A 121 -5.86 -16.19 13.63
CA GLY A 121 -6.65 -17.21 12.94
C GLY A 121 -7.68 -16.63 11.96
N HIS A 122 -7.23 -15.72 11.08
CA HIS A 122 -8.11 -15.01 10.16
C HIS A 122 -8.43 -15.84 8.89
N ASN A 123 -9.66 -15.72 8.38
CA ASN A 123 -10.12 -16.34 7.13
C ASN A 123 -9.85 -17.86 7.03
N GLY A 124 -10.03 -18.59 8.14
CA GLY A 124 -9.80 -20.03 8.18
C GLY A 124 -8.35 -20.45 8.44
N GLY A 125 -7.47 -19.51 8.76
CA GLY A 125 -6.13 -19.80 9.27
C GLY A 125 -6.13 -20.15 10.76
N THR A 126 -5.01 -20.68 11.24
CA THR A 126 -4.73 -20.88 12.67
C THR A 126 -3.66 -19.89 13.11
N GLY A 127 -3.91 -19.16 14.19
CA GLY A 127 -2.94 -18.23 14.76
C GLY A 127 -2.65 -18.56 16.22
N VAL A 128 -1.41 -18.35 16.64
CA VAL A 128 -0.96 -18.42 18.04
C VAL A 128 -0.26 -17.10 18.39
N TYR A 129 -0.64 -16.51 19.52
CA TYR A 129 -0.03 -15.33 20.10
C TYR A 129 0.13 -15.51 21.61
#